data_AF-A0A3D1CVU5-F1
#
_entry.id   AF-A0A3D1CVU5-F1
#
_cell.length_a   1.000
_cell.length_b   1.000
_cell.length_c   1.000
_cell.angle_alpha   90.00
_cell.angle_beta   90.00
_cell.angle_gamma   90.00
#
_symmetry.space_group_name_H-M   'P 1'
#
loop_
_entity.id
_entity.type
_entity.pdbx_description
1 polymer ?
#
loop_
_entity_poly.entity_id
_entity_poly.type
_entity_poly.pdbx_seq_one_letter_code
_entity_poly.pdbx_strand_id
1 'polypeptide(L)' 'MIEKIGINAGKVWTILDEKGRQNVKEVKKAAKLTDKDLYAALGWLAREGKVVMEEVEKEIYISLS' A
#
# COMPACT_ATOMS: atom_id res chain seq x y z
N MET A 1 11.19 13.19 -6.51
CA MET A 1 10.01 12.37 -6.90
C MET A 1 10.11 10.96 -6.33
N ILE A 2 11.25 10.29 -6.49
CA ILE A 2 11.54 8.97 -5.89
C ILE A 2 11.42 9.01 -4.35
N GLU A 3 11.98 10.04 -3.70
CA GLU A 3 11.90 10.20 -2.24
C GLU A 3 10.46 10.28 -1.71
N LYS A 4 9.57 10.98 -2.44
CA LYS A 4 8.15 11.08 -2.05
C LYS A 4 7.47 9.71 -2.09
N ILE A 5 7.77 8.90 -3.11
CA ILE A 5 7.24 7.55 -3.25
C ILE A 5 7.76 6.67 -2.11
N GLY A 6 9.05 6.73 -1.79
CA GLY A 6 9.64 6.01 -0.66
C GLY A 6 9.03 6.38 0.70
N ILE A 7 8.81 7.67 0.96
CA ILE A 7 8.14 8.14 2.19
C ILE A 7 6.70 7.63 2.26
N ASN A 8 5.96 7.67 1.15
CA ASN A 8 4.59 7.17 1.08
C ASN A 8 4.54 5.64 1.21
N ALA A 9 5.49 4.92 0.63
CA ALA A 9 5.65 3.48 0.76
C ALA A 9 5.91 3.08 2.22
N GLY A 10 6.77 3.82 2.93
CA GLY A 10 6.98 3.62 4.37
C GLY A 10 5.68 3.78 5.17
N LYS A 11 4.88 4.82 4.89
CA LYS A 11 3.57 5.00 5.55
C LYS A 11 2.61 3.85 5.28
N VAL A 12 2.51 3.40 4.03
CA VAL A 12 1.65 2.27 3.65
C VAL A 12 2.12 0.99 4.34
N TRP A 13 3.43 0.76 4.38
CA TRP A 13 4.02 -0.40 5.05
C TRP A 13 3.70 -0.42 6.55
N THR A 14 3.89 0.70 7.26
CA THR A 14 3.56 0.81 8.69
C THR A 14 2.08 0.52 8.96
N ILE A 15 1.17 1.01 8.11
CA ILE A 15 -0.27 0.73 8.27
C ILE A 15 -0.57 -0.75 8.11
N LEU A 16 0.07 -1.42 7.15
CA LEU A 16 -0.11 -2.86 6.91
C LEU A 16 0.57 -3.72 8.00
N ASP A 17 1.67 -3.25 8.57
CA ASP A 17 2.35 -3.88 9.71
C ASP A 17 1.45 -3.84 10.96
N GLU A 18 0.85 -2.68 11.26
CA GLU A 18 -0.01 -2.51 12.44
C GLU A 18 -1.40 -3.13 12.28
N LYS A 19 -2.02 -3.04 11.09
CA LYS A 19 -3.41 -3.46 10.85
C LYS A 19 -3.54 -4.80 10.12
N GLY A 20 -2.43 -5.37 9.66
CA GLY A 20 -2.42 -6.57 8.84
C GLY A 20 -3.05 -6.35 7.46
N ARG A 21 -3.60 -7.43 6.91
CA ARG A 21 -4.30 -7.42 5.61
C ARG A 21 -5.44 -6.40 5.61
N GLN A 22 -5.41 -5.47 4.66
CA GLN A 22 -6.38 -4.39 4.52
C GLN A 22 -6.84 -4.24 3.07
N ASN A 23 -8.05 -3.72 2.87
CA ASN A 23 -8.54 -3.34 1.54
C ASN A 23 -7.80 -2.07 1.08
N VAL A 24 -7.48 -1.98 -0.21
CA VAL A 24 -6.80 -0.82 -0.82
C VAL A 24 -7.48 0.52 -0.49
N LYS A 25 -8.82 0.53 -0.38
CA LYS A 25 -9.61 1.72 -0.02
C LYS A 25 -9.37 2.16 1.43
N GLU A 26 -9.22 1.21 2.34
CA GLU A 26 -8.99 1.48 3.76
C GLU A 26 -7.55 1.96 3.99
N VAL A 27 -6.59 1.35 3.31
CA VAL A 27 -5.19 1.84 3.32
C VAL A 27 -5.09 3.23 2.74
N LYS A 28 -5.80 3.53 1.64
CA LYS A 28 -5.86 4.88 1.07
C LYS A 28 -6.31 5.92 2.09
N LYS A 29 -7.41 5.64 2.81
CA LYS A 29 -7.96 6.53 3.84
C LYS A 29 -7.00 6.68 5.02
N ALA A 30 -6.43 5.57 5.50
CA ALA A 30 -5.51 5.56 6.64
C ALA A 30 -4.20 6.32 6.31
N ALA A 31 -3.64 6.12 5.12
CA ALA A 31 -2.43 6.78 4.66
C ALA A 31 -2.66 8.25 4.25
N LYS A 32 -3.93 8.66 4.09
CA LYS A 32 -4.33 9.98 3.58
C LYS A 32 -3.65 10.32 2.24
N LEU A 33 -3.61 9.34 1.34
CA LEU A 33 -2.96 9.47 0.03
C LEU A 33 -3.98 9.60 -1.10
N THR A 34 -3.55 10.24 -2.19
CA THR A 34 -4.28 10.19 -3.46
C THR A 34 -4.11 8.82 -4.11
N ASP A 35 -4.97 8.46 -5.07
CA ASP A 35 -4.84 7.20 -5.81
C ASP A 35 -3.46 7.07 -6.47
N LYS A 36 -2.98 8.15 -7.11
CA LYS A 36 -1.68 8.17 -7.77
C LYS A 36 -0.53 7.92 -6.79
N ASP A 37 -0.55 8.59 -5.64
CA ASP A 37 0.49 8.42 -4.62
C ASP A 37 0.44 7.02 -3.98
N LEU A 38 -0.75 6.47 -3.75
CA LEU A 38 -0.94 5.14 -3.19
C LEU A 38 -0.44 4.07 -4.17
N TYR A 39 -0.85 4.09 -5.43
CA TYR A 39 -0.40 3.09 -6.41
C TYR A 39 1.11 3.19 -6.69
N ALA A 40 1.69 4.39 -6.66
CA ALA A 40 3.14 4.54 -6.74
C ALA A 40 3.85 3.93 -5.52
N ALA A 41 3.33 4.14 -4.31
CA ALA A 41 3.85 3.56 -3.08
C ALA A 41 3.71 2.02 -3.07
N LEU A 42 2.57 1.49 -3.49
CA LEU A 42 2.34 0.05 -3.62
C LEU A 42 3.27 -0.58 -4.67
N GLY A 43 3.45 0.06 -5.83
CA GLY A 43 4.39 -0.40 -6.86
C GLY A 43 5.84 -0.39 -6.38
N TRP A 44 6.20 0.56 -5.52
CA TRP A 44 7.51 0.60 -4.86
C TRP A 44 7.71 -0.58 -3.90
N LEU A 45 6.74 -0.84 -3.02
CA LEU A 45 6.78 -1.98 -2.10
C LEU A 45 6.77 -3.32 -2.85
N ALA A 46 6.02 -3.41 -3.96
CA ALA A 46 5.96 -4.61 -4.80
C ALA A 46 7.30 -4.86 -5.50
N ARG A 47 7.98 -3.80 -5.96
CA ARG A 47 9.35 -3.89 -6.48
C ARG A 47 10.34 -4.45 -5.45
N GLU A 48 10.14 -4.14 -4.17
CA GLU A 48 10.95 -4.67 -3.06
C GLU A 48 10.50 -6.06 -2.58
N GLY A 49 9.39 -6.60 -3.09
CA GLY A 49 8.81 -7.87 -2.62
C GLY A 49 8.21 -7.80 -1.21
N LYS A 50 7.85 -6.60 -0.73
CA LYS A 50 7.37 -6.38 0.65
C LYS A 50 5.86 -6.41 0.81
N VAL A 51 5.11 -6.45 -0.29
CA VAL A 51 3.64 -6.41 -0.29
C VAL A 51 3.09 -7.48 -1.22
N VAL A 52 2.00 -8.10 -0.79
CA VAL A 52 1.17 -9.01 -1.58
C VAL A 52 -0.15 -8.29 -1.84
N MET A 53 -0.64 -8.41 -3.08
CA MET A 53 -1.93 -7.89 -3.50
C MET A 53 -2.80 -9.04 -4.00
N GLU A 54 -3.98 -9.16 -3.41
CA GLU A 54 -4.95 -10.21 -3.73
C GLU A 54 -6.26 -9.58 -4.17
N GLU A 55 -6.81 -10.04 -5.29
CA GLU A 55 -8.15 -9.65 -5.72
C GLU A 55 -9.17 -10.68 -5.21
N VAL A 56 -10.11 -10.22 -4.38
CA VAL A 56 -11.19 -11.04 -3.83
C VAL A 56 -12.51 -10.34 -4.11
N GLU A 57 -13.42 -11.01 -4.83
CA GLU A 57 -14.77 -10.49 -5.13
C GLU A 57 -14.79 -9.07 -5.75
N LYS A 58 -13.84 -8.77 -6.64
CA LYS A 58 -13.61 -7.45 -7.28
C LYS A 58 -13.07 -6.36 -6.34
N GLU A 59 -12.61 -6.73 -5.15
CA GLU A 59 -11.90 -5.84 -4.24
C GLU A 59 -10.44 -6.24 -4.10
N ILE A 60 -9.56 -5.23 -4.03
CA ILE A 60 -8.13 -5.43 -3.90
C ILE A 60 -7.76 -5.35 -2.42
N TYR A 61 -7.20 -6.43 -1.92
CA TYR A 61 -6.59 -6.52 -0.60
C TYR A 61 -5.08 -6.46 -0.72
N ILE A 62 -4.47 -5.84 0.27
CA ILE A 62 -3.02 -5.69 0.39
C ILE A 62 -2.58 -6.12 1.78
N SER A 63 -1.48 -6.86 1.82
CA SER A 63 -0.84 -7.36 3.04
C SER A 63 0.67 -7.34 2.86
N LEU A 64 1.41 -7.39 3.96
CA LEU A 64 2.86 -7.60 3.87
C LEU A 64 3.13 -9.05 3.41
N SER A 65 4.25 -9.24 2.68
CA SER A 65 4.72 -10.56 2.24
C SER A 65 5.45 -11.32 3.35
#